data_AF-A0A957IQ46-F1
#
_entry.id   AF-A0A957IQ46-F1
#
_cell.length_a   1.000
_cell.length_b   1.000
_cell.length_c   1.000
_cell.angle_alpha   90.00
_cell.angle_beta   90.00
_cell.angle_gamma   90.00
#
_symmetry.space_group_name_H-M   'P 1'
#
loop_
_entity.id
_entity.type
_entity.pdbx_description
1 polymer ?
#
loop_
_entity_poly.entity_id
_entity_poly.type
_entity_poly.pdbx_seq_one_letter_code
_entity_poly.pdbx_strand_id
1 'polypeptide(L)'
;RRVRIEKGAEIINSVVRGPSIIGENARIVNSYVGPFTSIYHNVTVENSEIEHSMVLEHSEIRDIEARIQDSIIGKNVLINKSPIKPKALKLTLADNSQVGIL
;
A
#
# COMPACT_ATOMS: atom_id res chain seq x y z
N ARG A 1 3.14 -7.75 -19.53
CA ARG A 1 2.56 -8.13 -18.22
C ARG A 1 1.28 -7.30 -18.03
N ARG A 2 0.19 -7.85 -17.46
CA ARG A 2 -1.12 -7.17 -17.41
C ARG A 2 -1.29 -6.37 -16.11
N VAL A 3 -1.73 -5.12 -16.22
CA VAL A 3 -2.24 -4.33 -15.09
C VAL A 3 -3.75 -4.25 -15.23
N ARG A 4 -4.51 -4.50 -14.16
CA ARG A 4 -5.96 -4.27 -14.12
C ARG A 4 -6.21 -3.04 -13.26
N ILE A 5 -6.91 -2.06 -13.82
CA ILE A 5 -7.34 -0.85 -13.11
C ILE A 5 -8.86 -0.85 -13.14
N GLU A 6 -9.48 -0.85 -11.98
CA GLU A 6 -10.94 -0.91 -11.83
C GLU A 6 -11.57 0.50 -11.83
N LYS A 7 -12.89 0.53 -11.82
CA LYS A 7 -13.67 1.77 -11.98
C LYS A 7 -13.34 2.77 -10.86
N GLY A 8 -13.13 4.02 -11.24
CA GLY A 8 -12.89 5.12 -10.29
C GLY A 8 -11.50 5.13 -9.66
N ALA A 9 -10.63 4.16 -9.99
CA ALA A 9 -9.25 4.19 -9.52
C ALA A 9 -8.48 5.36 -10.15
N GLU A 10 -7.67 6.02 -9.34
CA GLU A 10 -6.86 7.18 -9.71
C GLU A 10 -5.37 6.83 -9.59
N ILE A 11 -4.60 7.10 -10.65
CA ILE A 11 -3.14 6.95 -10.65
C ILE A 11 -2.56 8.34 -10.98
N ILE A 12 -1.92 8.95 -10.00
CA ILE A 12 -1.47 10.34 -10.05
C ILE A 12 0.04 10.35 -9.78
N ASN A 13 0.84 10.82 -10.75
CA ASN A 13 2.31 10.87 -10.66
C ASN A 13 2.94 9.56 -10.19
N SER A 14 2.36 8.44 -10.62
CA SER A 14 2.67 7.11 -10.06
C SER A 14 2.95 6.10 -11.16
N VAL A 15 3.66 5.04 -10.79
CA VAL A 15 4.01 3.95 -11.70
C VAL A 15 3.40 2.66 -11.18
N VAL A 16 2.62 1.98 -12.02
CA VAL A 16 2.09 0.65 -11.73
C VAL A 16 2.66 -0.35 -12.71
N ARG A 17 3.33 -1.39 -12.21
CA ARG A 17 3.92 -2.48 -13.00
C ARG A 17 3.21 -3.80 -12.74
N GLY A 18 2.89 -4.50 -13.82
CA GLY A 18 2.16 -5.77 -13.76
C GLY A 18 3.06 -7.00 -13.54
N PRO A 19 2.48 -8.16 -13.19
CA PRO A 19 1.04 -8.38 -12.97
C PRO A 19 0.54 -7.70 -11.69
N SER A 20 -0.50 -6.87 -11.77
CA SER A 20 -1.05 -6.15 -10.60
C SER A 20 -2.51 -5.74 -10.81
N ILE A 21 -3.22 -5.53 -9.71
CA ILE A 21 -4.63 -5.11 -9.67
C ILE A 21 -4.74 -3.84 -8.82
N ILE A 22 -5.42 -2.84 -9.35
CA ILE A 22 -5.82 -1.61 -8.64
C ILE A 22 -7.35 -1.58 -8.59
N GLY A 23 -7.90 -1.76 -7.40
CA GLY A 23 -9.33 -1.92 -7.14
C GLY A 23 -10.13 -0.63 -7.24
N GLU A 24 -11.45 -0.76 -7.19
CA GLU A 24 -12.37 0.37 -7.37
C GLU A 24 -12.10 1.54 -6.41
N ASN A 25 -12.13 2.76 -6.93
CA ASN A 25 -11.87 4.00 -6.17
C ASN A 25 -10.54 4.04 -5.39
N ALA A 26 -9.59 3.16 -5.70
CA ALA A 26 -8.27 3.20 -5.10
C ALA A 26 -7.49 4.41 -5.63
N ARG A 27 -6.68 5.03 -4.79
CA ARG A 27 -5.89 6.22 -5.12
C ARG A 27 -4.40 5.91 -4.96
N ILE A 28 -3.65 5.98 -6.05
CA ILE A 28 -2.21 5.78 -6.08
C ILE A 28 -1.56 7.12 -6.43
N VAL A 29 -0.85 7.74 -5.48
CA VAL A 29 -0.36 9.13 -5.59
C VAL A 29 1.14 9.19 -5.31
N ASN A 30 1.94 9.76 -6.22
CA ASN A 30 3.41 9.86 -6.09
C ASN A 30 4.07 8.53 -5.65
N SER A 31 3.59 7.40 -6.16
CA SER A 31 3.88 6.08 -5.62
C SER A 31 4.29 5.08 -6.69
N TYR A 32 4.96 4.01 -6.26
CA TYR A 32 5.29 2.87 -7.10
C TYR A 32 4.54 1.63 -6.62
N VAL A 33 3.78 1.00 -7.51
CA VAL A 33 3.16 -0.31 -7.28
C VAL A 33 3.81 -1.32 -8.21
N GLY A 34 4.61 -2.20 -7.62
CA GLY A 34 5.36 -3.24 -8.32
C GLY A 34 4.51 -4.45 -8.71
N PRO A 35 5.13 -5.38 -9.46
CA PRO A 35 4.54 -6.67 -9.80
C PRO A 35 4.06 -7.48 -8.60
N PHE A 36 3.12 -8.38 -8.86
CA PHE A 36 2.49 -9.29 -7.90
C PHE A 36 1.84 -8.56 -6.72
N THR A 37 1.36 -7.33 -6.96
CA THR A 37 0.67 -6.51 -5.98
C THR A 37 -0.80 -6.35 -6.30
N SER A 38 -1.65 -6.51 -5.29
CA SER A 38 -3.09 -6.29 -5.38
C SER A 38 -3.51 -5.21 -4.38
N ILE A 39 -4.09 -4.13 -4.89
CA ILE A 39 -4.67 -3.04 -4.11
C ILE A 39 -6.19 -3.17 -4.21
N TYR A 40 -6.89 -3.37 -3.08
CA TYR A 40 -8.36 -3.47 -3.04
C TYR A 40 -9.06 -2.11 -3.14
N HIS A 41 -10.39 -2.14 -3.12
CA HIS A 41 -11.21 -0.95 -3.26
C HIS A 41 -11.05 0.05 -2.10
N ASN A 42 -11.17 1.34 -2.42
CA ASN A 42 -11.05 2.46 -1.49
C ASN A 42 -9.71 2.50 -0.72
N VAL A 43 -8.64 1.94 -1.27
CA VAL A 43 -7.29 2.02 -0.68
C VAL A 43 -6.58 3.27 -1.18
N THR A 44 -5.83 3.94 -0.30
CA THR A 44 -4.91 5.01 -0.69
C THR A 44 -3.46 4.57 -0.47
N VAL A 45 -2.63 4.70 -1.50
CA VAL A 45 -1.17 4.58 -1.43
C VAL A 45 -0.57 5.91 -1.88
N GLU A 46 0.13 6.59 -0.98
CA GLU A 46 0.67 7.92 -1.22
C GLU A 46 2.13 8.02 -0.77
N ASN A 47 2.96 8.64 -1.61
CA ASN A 47 4.40 8.85 -1.35
C ASN A 47 5.10 7.56 -0.85
N SER A 48 4.77 6.41 -1.44
CA SER A 48 5.21 5.09 -0.94
C SER A 48 5.50 4.12 -2.08
N GLU A 49 6.34 3.12 -1.82
CA GLU A 49 6.62 2.03 -2.75
C GLU A 49 6.12 0.69 -2.19
N ILE A 50 5.42 -0.10 -3.01
CA ILE A 50 4.90 -1.42 -2.63
C ILE A 50 5.06 -2.46 -3.74
N GLU A 51 5.54 -3.66 -3.41
CA GLU A 51 5.73 -4.77 -4.35
C GLU A 51 5.41 -6.12 -3.68
N HIS A 52 5.05 -7.16 -4.44
CA HIS A 52 4.81 -8.51 -3.89
C HIS A 52 3.83 -8.54 -2.69
N SER A 53 2.79 -7.72 -2.72
CA SER A 53 1.94 -7.49 -1.53
C SER A 53 0.45 -7.45 -1.83
N MET A 54 -0.38 -7.64 -0.81
CA MET A 54 -1.82 -7.43 -0.89
C MET A 54 -2.26 -6.39 0.12
N VAL A 55 -3.05 -5.40 -0.31
CA VAL A 55 -3.66 -4.39 0.56
C VAL A 55 -5.16 -4.51 0.46
N LEU A 56 -5.82 -4.85 1.58
CA LEU A 56 -7.27 -4.98 1.65
C LEU A 56 -7.97 -3.62 1.82
N GLU A 57 -9.29 -3.63 1.69
CA GLU A 57 -10.11 -2.44 1.52
C GLU A 57 -10.01 -1.40 2.65
N HIS A 58 -10.27 -0.14 2.29
CA HIS A 58 -10.33 1.00 3.21
C HIS A 58 -9.03 1.29 3.99
N SER A 59 -7.90 0.81 3.49
CA SER A 59 -6.58 1.04 4.10
C SER A 59 -5.85 2.23 3.49
N GLU A 60 -5.01 2.89 4.29
CA GLU A 60 -4.21 4.05 3.90
C GLU A 60 -2.74 3.81 4.21
N ILE A 61 -1.89 3.95 3.20
CA ILE A 61 -0.43 3.85 3.30
C ILE A 61 0.15 5.19 2.83
N ARG A 62 0.77 5.95 3.73
CA ARG A 62 1.28 7.28 3.43
C ARG A 62 2.68 7.53 3.97
N ASP A 63 3.51 8.16 3.15
CA ASP A 63 4.82 8.71 3.52
C ASP A 63 5.81 7.67 4.07
N ILE A 64 5.77 6.45 3.51
CA ILE A 64 6.65 5.36 3.90
C ILE A 64 7.88 5.37 2.99
N GLU A 65 9.01 5.82 3.54
CA GLU A 65 10.29 5.94 2.81
C GLU A 65 10.86 4.58 2.40
N ALA A 66 10.60 3.54 3.18
CA ALA A 66 11.03 2.18 2.87
C ALA A 66 10.01 1.49 1.96
N ARG A 67 10.50 0.65 1.04
CA ARG A 67 9.63 -0.17 0.21
C ARG A 67 8.91 -1.22 1.07
N ILE A 68 7.60 -1.31 0.92
CA ILE A 68 6.78 -2.39 1.46
C ILE A 68 6.87 -3.58 0.52
N GLN A 69 7.27 -4.74 1.03
CA GLN A 69 7.43 -5.95 0.23
C GLN A 69 6.95 -7.19 1.00
N ASP A 70 6.53 -8.23 0.27
CA ASP A 70 6.20 -9.56 0.81
C ASP A 70 5.20 -9.50 1.98
N SER A 71 4.16 -8.66 1.82
CA SER A 71 3.27 -8.25 2.91
C SER A 71 1.78 -8.46 2.58
N ILE A 72 0.98 -8.74 3.62
CA ILE A 72 -0.48 -8.69 3.57
C ILE A 72 -0.94 -7.62 4.57
N ILE A 73 -1.61 -6.60 4.06
CA ILE A 73 -2.14 -5.48 4.83
C ILE A 73 -3.66 -5.65 4.92
N GLY A 74 -4.15 -5.75 6.16
CA GLY A 74 -5.56 -5.98 6.47
C GLY A 74 -6.50 -4.84 6.07
N LYS A 75 -7.77 -4.96 6.45
CA LYS A 75 -8.83 -3.97 6.19
C LYS A 75 -8.74 -2.83 7.19
N ASN A 76 -9.06 -1.61 6.76
CA ASN A 76 -9.06 -0.41 7.63
C ASN A 76 -7.71 -0.16 8.35
N VAL A 77 -6.59 -0.51 7.70
CA VAL A 77 -5.26 -0.32 8.26
C VAL A 77 -4.73 1.06 7.88
N LEU A 78 -4.17 1.77 8.84
CA LEU A 78 -3.44 3.01 8.63
C LEU A 78 -1.94 2.76 8.85
N ILE A 79 -1.14 2.93 7.81
CA ILE A 79 0.33 2.95 7.86
C ILE A 79 0.77 4.35 7.49
N ASN A 80 1.27 5.10 8.48
CA ASN A 80 1.73 6.46 8.26
C ASN A 80 3.01 6.77 9.04
N LYS A 81 3.79 7.70 8.51
CA LYS A 81 4.95 8.25 9.21
C LYS A 81 4.52 9.43 10.08
N SER A 82 4.78 9.36 11.38
CA SER A 82 4.64 10.53 12.26
C SER A 82 5.80 11.52 12.04
N PRO A 83 5.55 12.84 11.94
CA PRO A 83 6.60 13.85 11.84
C PRO A 83 7.29 14.14 13.18
N ILE A 84 6.77 13.61 14.30
CA ILE A 84 7.21 13.93 15.67
C ILE A 84 8.48 13.15 16.03
N LYS A 85 9.43 13.82 16.71
CA LYS A 85 10.65 13.19 17.27
C LYS A 85 10.45 12.81 18.74
N PRO A 86 11.06 11.72 19.25
CA PRO A 86 11.94 10.78 18.53
C PRO A 86 11.18 9.84 17.58
N LYS A 87 11.87 9.32 16.56
CA LYS A 87 11.29 8.31 15.66
C LYS A 87 11.12 7.00 16.44
N ALA A 88 9.94 6.39 16.35
CA ALA A 88 9.64 5.09 16.93
C ALA A 88 8.74 4.29 15.98
N LEU A 89 8.91 2.97 15.97
CA LEU A 89 7.99 2.07 15.29
C LEU A 89 6.81 1.80 16.23
N LYS A 90 5.65 2.40 15.94
CA LYS A 90 4.41 2.12 16.67
C LYS A 90 3.60 1.10 15.87
N LEU A 91 3.38 -0.07 16.44
CA LEU A 91 2.63 -1.16 15.80
C LEU A 91 1.35 -1.44 16.59
N THR A 92 0.25 -1.69 15.88
CA THR A 92 -0.97 -2.27 16.45
C THR A 92 -1.29 -3.49 15.61
N LEU A 93 -1.15 -4.67 16.20
CA LEU A 93 -1.22 -5.96 15.50
C LEU A 93 -2.44 -6.74 16.03
N ALA A 94 -3.22 -7.31 15.12
CA ALA A 94 -4.38 -8.16 15.42
C ALA A 94 -4.00 -9.65 15.26
N ASP A 95 -4.99 -10.54 15.39
CA ASP A 95 -4.76 -11.99 15.30
C ASP A 95 -4.12 -12.41 13.97
N ASN A 96 -3.15 -13.32 14.05
CA ASN A 96 -2.38 -13.84 12.91
C ASN A 96 -1.54 -12.79 12.14
N SER A 97 -1.18 -11.68 12.79
CA SER A 97 -0.26 -10.70 12.20
C SER A 97 1.20 -11.16 12.24
N GLN A 98 1.96 -10.94 11.17
CA GLN A 98 3.40 -11.17 11.10
C GLN A 98 4.12 -9.86 10.76
N VAL A 99 5.19 -9.55 11.51
CA VAL A 99 6.03 -8.37 11.28
C VAL A 99 7.48 -8.82 11.18
N GLY A 100 8.14 -8.48 10.07
CA GLY A 100 9.58 -8.60 9.88
C GLY A 100 10.21 -7.22 9.74
N ILE A 101 11.39 -7.03 10.33
CA ILE A 101 12.23 -5.84 10.15
C ILE A 101 13.54 -6.33 9.54
N LEU A 102 13.91 -5.78 8.38
CA LEU A 102 15.13 -6.09 7.64
C LEU A 102 16.03 -4.84 7.56
#